data_AF-A0A1F3YJI4-F1
#
_entry.id   AF-A0A1F3YJI4-F1
#
_cell.length_a   1.000
_cell.length_b   1.000
_cell.length_c   1.000
_cell.angle_alpha   90.00
_cell.angle_beta   90.00
_cell.angle_gamma   90.00
#
_symmetry.space_group_name_H-M   'P 1'
#
loop_
_entity.id
_entity.type
_entity.pdbx_description
1 polymer ?
#
loop_
_entity_poly.entity_id
_entity_poly.type
_entity_poly.pdbx_seq_one_letter_code
_entity_poly.pdbx_strand_id
1 'polypeptide(L)' 'MLKWGAIAFGIGVALVLLEIYVASKKKGGIEKADWKRIWGLVWLTFCVTAGVVALIWLS' A
#
# COMPACT_ATOMS: atom_id res chain seq x y z
N MET A 1 -20.69 -3.00 5.31
CA MET A 1 -19.57 -2.08 5.60
C MET A 1 -18.19 -2.71 5.33
N LEU A 2 -17.85 -3.90 5.84
CA LEU A 2 -16.52 -4.56 5.66
C LEU A 2 -16.03 -4.71 4.20
N LYS A 3 -16.94 -4.82 3.23
CA LYS A 3 -16.61 -4.86 1.79
C LYS A 3 -15.80 -3.63 1.34
N TRP A 4 -16.08 -2.46 1.90
CA TRP A 4 -15.36 -1.22 1.59
C TRP A 4 -13.94 -1.20 2.17
N GLY A 5 -13.74 -1.76 3.37
CA GLY A 5 -12.41 -1.98 3.94
C GLY A 5 -11.57 -2.95 3.11
N ALA A 6 -12.18 -4.03 2.61
CA ALA A 6 -11.52 -4.99 1.72
C ALA A 6 -11.12 -4.36 0.36
N ILE A 7 -11.94 -3.47 -0.19
CA ILE A 7 -11.63 -2.74 -1.44
C ILE A 7 -10.46 -1.77 -1.22
N ALA A 8 -10.48 -0.99 -0.13
CA ALA A 8 -9.39 -0.06 0.20
C ALA A 8 -8.06 -0.82 0.42
N PHE A 9 -8.12 -1.96 1.10
CA PHE A 9 -6.96 -2.84 1.28
C PHE A 9 -6.45 -3.39 -0.06
N GLY A 10 -7.35 -3.87 -0.94
CA GLY A 10 -7.00 -4.39 -2.26
C GLY A 10 -6.32 -3.37 -3.16
N ILE A 11 -6.84 -2.13 -3.21
CA ILE A 11 -6.26 -1.02 -3.98
C ILE A 11 -4.86 -0.67 -3.44
N GLY A 12 -4.73 -0.61 -2.12
CA GLY A 12 -3.48 -0.36 -1.44
C GLY A 12 -2.39 -1.40 -1.77
N VAL A 13 -2.73 -2.68 -1.65
CA VAL A 13 -1.81 -3.79 -1.98
C VAL A 13 -1.43 -3.77 -3.46
N ALA A 14 -2.38 -3.46 -4.35
CA ALA A 14 -2.09 -3.33 -5.78
C ALA A 14 -1.07 -2.21 -6.08
N LEU A 15 -1.16 -1.07 -5.40
CA LEU A 15 -0.19 0.03 -5.52
C LEU A 15 1.21 -0.36 -5.03
N VAL A 16 1.29 -1.07 -3.90
CA VAL A 16 2.57 -1.57 -3.36
C VAL A 16 3.21 -2.56 -4.33
N LEU A 17 2.45 -3.53 -4.84
CA LEU A 17 2.94 -4.51 -5.81
C LEU A 17 3.41 -3.83 -7.11
N LEU A 18 2.72 -2.78 -7.54
CA LEU A 18 3.09 -2.03 -8.74
C LEU A 18 4.40 -1.25 -8.53
N GLU A 19 4.61 -0.63 -7.36
CA GLU A 19 5.90 0.00 -7.03
C GLU A 19 7.04 -1.03 -6.94
N ILE A 20 6.80 -2.20 -6.35
CA ILE A 20 7.79 -3.30 -6.30
C ILE A 20 8.14 -3.76 -7.72
N TYR A 21 7.15 -3.92 -8.59
CA TYR A 21 7.36 -4.34 -9.98
C TYR A 21 8.14 -3.30 -10.79
N VAL A 22 7.81 -2.01 -10.64
CA VAL A 22 8.51 -0.90 -11.30
C VAL A 22 9.95 -0.78 -10.78
N ALA A 23 10.16 -0.88 -9.46
CA ALA A 23 11.49 -0.88 -8.86
C ALA A 23 12.33 -2.09 -9.31
N SER A 24 11.71 -3.27 -9.43
CA SER A 24 12.38 -4.49 -9.92
C SER A 24 12.77 -4.42 -11.40
N LYS A 25 12.04 -3.63 -12.22
CA LYS A 25 12.34 -3.40 -13.63
C LYS A 25 13.43 -2.34 -13.88
N LYS A 26 13.86 -1.57 -12.88
CA LYS A 26 14.95 -0.59 -13.05
C LYS A 26 16.28 -1.31 -13.34
N LYS A 27 16.90 -0.98 -14.46
CA LYS A 27 18.26 -1.40 -14.83
C LYS A 27 19.25 -0.76 -13.85
N GLY A 28 19.55 -1.47 -12.77
CA GLY A 28 20.38 -0.98 -11.65
C GLY A 28 20.16 -1.76 -10.35
N GLY A 29 19.07 -2.53 -10.26
CA GLY A 29 18.69 -3.25 -9.04
C GLY A 29 17.83 -2.38 -8.11
N ILE A 30 17.36 -2.97 -7.01
CA ILE A 30 16.57 -2.26 -6.00
C ILE A 30 17.51 -1.31 -5.25
N GLU A 31 17.38 -0.01 -5.52
CA GLU A 31 18.14 1.01 -4.83
C GLU A 31 17.61 1.20 -3.40
N LYS A 32 18.47 1.58 -2.44
CA LYS A 32 18.04 1.82 -1.04
C LYS A 32 16.93 2.88 -0.94
N ALA A 33 16.87 3.80 -1.90
CA ALA A 33 15.81 4.80 -2.02
C ALA A 33 14.44 4.16 -2.39
N ASP A 34 14.41 3.18 -3.29
CA ASP A 34 13.19 2.45 -3.65
C ASP A 34 12.69 1.64 -2.45
N TRP A 35 13.59 1.07 -1.63
CA TRP A 35 13.20 0.35 -0.42
C TRP A 35 12.50 1.24 0.61
N LYS A 36 13.02 2.45 0.83
CA LYS A 36 12.41 3.44 1.73
C LYS A 36 11.03 3.88 1.24
N ARG A 37 10.86 3.98 -0.08
CA ARG A 37 9.60 4.37 -0.74
C ARG A 37 8.54 3.27 -0.65
N ILE A 38 8.93 2.02 -0.93
CA ILE A 38 8.07 0.84 -0.76
C ILE A 38 7.61 0.72 0.70
N TRP A 39 8.53 0.88 1.67
CA TRP A 39 8.15 0.85 3.09
C TRP A 39 7.18 1.99 3.43
N GLY A 40 7.43 3.20 2.93
CA GLY A 40 6.51 4.33 3.09
C GLY A 40 5.12 4.06 2.52
N LEU A 41 5.03 3.41 1.36
CA LEU A 41 3.75 3.02 0.76
C LEU A 41 3.05 1.90 1.51
N VAL A 42 3.78 0.89 2.00
CA VAL A 42 3.21 -0.15 2.86
C VAL A 42 2.60 0.48 4.12
N TRP A 43 3.30 1.42 4.74
CA TRP A 43 2.79 2.13 5.91
C TRP A 43 1.59 3.00 5.59
N LEU A 44 1.63 3.76 4.48
CA LEU A 44 0.49 4.55 4.00
C LEU A 44 -0.73 3.67 3.76
N THR A 45 -0.53 2.53 3.11
CA THR A 45 -1.59 1.56 2.80
C THR A 45 -2.22 1.03 4.07
N PHE A 46 -1.39 0.72 5.07
CA PHE A 46 -1.85 0.27 6.38
C PHE A 46 -2.64 1.36 7.11
N CYS A 47 -2.15 2.59 7.13
CA CYS A 47 -2.87 3.74 7.71
C CYS A 47 -4.21 4.01 7.03
N VAL A 48 -4.26 3.99 5.69
CA VAL A 48 -5.51 4.21 4.93
C VAL A 48 -6.51 3.09 5.21
N THR A 49 -6.06 1.83 5.21
CA THR A 49 -6.94 0.69 5.50
C THR A 49 -7.46 0.74 6.93
N ALA A 50 -6.59 1.01 7.91
CA ALA A 50 -6.96 1.15 9.31
C ALA A 50 -7.94 2.31 9.53
N GLY A 51 -7.74 3.45 8.86
CA GLY A 51 -8.65 4.60 8.91
C GLY A 51 -10.04 4.27 8.35
N VAL A 52 -10.13 3.58 7.21
CA VAL A 52 -11.40 3.14 6.63
C VAL A 52 -12.11 2.14 7.54
N VAL A 53 -11.38 1.18 8.13
CA VAL A 53 -11.95 0.22 9.08
C VAL A 53 -12.42 0.90 10.37
N ALA A 54 -11.67 1.87 10.90
CA ALA A 54 -12.06 2.64 12.08
C ALA A 54 -13.32 3.49 11.81
N LEU A 55 -13.41 4.14 10.64
CA LEU A 55 -14.60 4.87 10.21
C LEU A 55 -15.82 3.95 10.05
N ILE A 56 -15.62 2.75 9.52
CA ILE A 56 -16.66 1.71 9.44
C ILE A 56 -17.13 1.28 10.82
N TRP A 57 -16.24 1.25 11.82
CA TRP A 57 -16.56 0.83 13.18
C TRP A 57 -17.28 1.92 13.99
N LEU A 58 -17.00 3.19 13.68
CA LEU A 58 -17.66 4.36 14.26
C LEU A 58 -19.01 4.69 13.63
N SER A 59 -19.34 4.09 12.47
CA SER A 59 -20.57 4.31 11.71
C SER A 59 -21.57 3.18 11.88
#